data_AF-A0A175YNL0-F1
#
_entry.id   AF-A0A175YNL0-F1
#
_cell.length_a   1.000
_cell.length_b   1.000
_cell.length_c   1.000
_cell.angle_alpha   90.00
_cell.angle_beta   90.00
_cell.angle_gamma   90.00
#
_symmetry.space_group_name_H-M   'P 1'
#
loop_
_entity.id
_entity.type
_entity.pdbx_description
1 polymer ?
#
loop_
_entity_poly.entity_id
_entity_poly.type
_entity_poly.pdbx_seq_one_letter_code
_entity_poly.pdbx_strand_id
1 'polypeptide(L)'
;MEVRYTDVDYFVFSDAAALVVSGVSPYKRSTYRYSPLIAYLLTPNSIVHRSWGKVLFSISDLLVGYFIRSILKLQGVSDEICIYSVMVWLFNPFTFTIGTRGNCEPIICAMVLWIILCLLKGKLLQAAFWYGLVVHLRIYPIIYALPIVLALEPCNFQSGKRLILRKWSSRDIKAAQRSSTKNVSDLVQKLGVIARLLTKERIQFGLLSGTVFFFFTGIFFYLYELEFLHEALLYHLTRTDPRHNFSIYFYHIYLHYEREFSLPEKLVSFLPQVIVQLVLISRFRKDLPFCFFLQTVAFVAFNKSFVSSSYLKES
;
A
#
# COMPACT_ATOMS: atom_id res chain seq x y z
N MET A 1 18.60 -10.74 30.45
CA MET A 1 17.34 -10.82 29.68
C MET A 1 17.67 -11.30 28.29
N GLU A 2 17.20 -12.49 27.90
CA GLU A 2 17.27 -12.94 26.50
C GLU A 2 16.32 -12.07 25.68
N VAL A 3 16.87 -11.21 24.81
CA VAL A 3 16.07 -10.44 23.87
C VAL A 3 15.48 -11.42 22.85
N ARG A 4 14.17 -11.63 22.89
CA ARG A 4 13.51 -12.56 21.96
C ARG A 4 13.62 -12.01 20.54
N TYR A 5 14.30 -12.74 19.67
CA TYR A 5 14.46 -12.37 18.26
C TYR A 5 13.11 -12.31 17.50
N THR A 6 12.10 -13.04 17.96
CA THR A 6 10.78 -13.08 17.30
C THR A 6 9.93 -11.87 17.64
N ASP A 7 9.27 -11.30 16.64
CA ASP A 7 8.36 -10.17 16.83
C ASP A 7 7.09 -10.60 17.59
N VAL A 8 6.51 -9.68 18.35
CA VAL A 8 5.21 -9.87 18.99
C VAL A 8 4.13 -10.13 17.93
N ASP A 9 4.26 -9.48 16.77
CA ASP A 9 3.32 -9.63 15.65
C ASP A 9 3.24 -11.07 15.14
N TYR A 10 4.36 -11.81 15.09
CA TYR A 10 4.34 -13.21 14.63
C TYR A 10 3.53 -14.12 15.55
N PHE A 11 3.58 -13.87 16.86
CA PHE A 11 2.74 -14.59 17.82
C PHE A 11 1.28 -14.22 17.64
N VAL A 12 0.96 -12.94 17.47
CA VAL A 12 -0.43 -12.49 17.19
C VAL A 12 -0.99 -13.17 15.95
N PHE A 13 -0.20 -13.27 14.86
CA PHE A 13 -0.61 -13.98 13.65
C PHE A 13 -0.79 -15.49 13.88
N SER A 14 0.15 -16.12 14.58
CA SER A 14 0.11 -17.57 14.83
C SER A 14 -1.03 -17.97 15.75
N ASP A 15 -1.32 -17.16 16.77
CA ASP A 15 -2.44 -17.36 17.69
C ASP A 15 -3.77 -17.19 16.94
N ALA A 16 -3.89 -16.15 16.10
CA ALA A 16 -5.08 -15.94 15.27
C ALA A 16 -5.29 -17.09 14.26
N ALA A 17 -4.22 -17.60 13.66
CA ALA A 17 -4.27 -18.77 12.79
C ALA A 17 -4.74 -20.02 13.55
N ALA A 18 -4.26 -20.24 14.78
CA ALA A 18 -4.70 -21.35 15.63
C ALA A 18 -6.20 -21.26 16.00
N LEU A 19 -6.70 -20.04 16.26
CA LEU A 19 -8.11 -19.80 16.50
C LEU A 19 -8.96 -20.15 15.27
N VAL A 20 -8.53 -19.74 14.08
CA VAL A 20 -9.20 -20.08 12.82
C VAL A 20 -9.26 -21.59 12.61
N VAL A 21 -8.16 -22.32 12.86
CA VAL A 21 -8.13 -23.79 12.80
C VAL A 21 -9.11 -24.41 13.79
N SER A 22 -9.31 -23.78 14.95
CA SER A 22 -10.24 -24.23 15.98
C SER A 22 -11.71 -23.82 15.70
N GLY A 23 -12.00 -23.22 14.55
CA GLY A 23 -13.34 -22.73 14.19
C GLY A 23 -13.76 -21.45 14.92
N VAL A 24 -12.81 -20.74 15.51
CA VAL A 24 -13.03 -19.53 16.31
C VAL A 24 -12.58 -18.29 15.53
N SER A 25 -13.28 -17.17 15.72
CA SER A 25 -12.90 -15.87 15.13
C SER A 25 -11.44 -15.51 15.45
N PRO A 26 -10.62 -15.11 14.45
CA PRO A 26 -9.25 -14.65 14.67
C PRO A 26 -9.20 -13.37 15.53
N TYR A 27 -10.30 -12.60 15.57
CA TYR A 27 -10.41 -11.37 16.33
C TYR A 27 -10.52 -11.58 17.84
N LYS A 28 -10.77 -12.82 18.30
CA LYS A 28 -10.64 -13.14 19.73
C LYS A 28 -9.20 -13.02 20.23
N ARG A 29 -8.22 -13.08 19.33
CA ARG A 29 -6.84 -12.73 19.68
C ARG A 29 -6.74 -11.22 19.83
N SER A 30 -6.52 -10.76 21.06
CA SER A 30 -6.29 -9.35 21.34
C SER A 30 -5.18 -8.79 20.45
N THR A 31 -5.37 -7.58 19.94
CA THR A 31 -4.43 -6.88 19.04
C THR A 31 -4.28 -7.47 17.63
N TYR A 32 -5.07 -8.48 17.23
CA TYR A 32 -5.18 -8.83 15.82
C TYR A 32 -6.00 -7.75 15.09
N ARG A 33 -5.35 -7.05 14.15
CA ARG A 33 -5.90 -5.87 13.42
C ARG A 33 -5.75 -6.00 11.90
N TYR A 34 -5.71 -7.24 11.43
CA TYR A 34 -5.40 -7.60 10.06
C TYR A 34 -6.60 -8.28 9.38
N SER A 35 -6.57 -8.38 8.05
CA SER A 35 -7.58 -9.16 7.33
C SER A 35 -7.52 -10.63 7.78
N PRO A 36 -8.66 -11.33 7.92
CA PRO A 36 -8.65 -12.76 8.26
C PRO A 36 -7.90 -13.60 7.24
N LEU A 37 -7.78 -13.12 5.99
CA LEU A 37 -7.04 -13.80 4.94
C LEU A 37 -5.58 -14.08 5.35
N ILE A 38 -4.97 -13.20 6.15
CA ILE A 38 -3.63 -13.43 6.70
C ILE A 38 -3.63 -14.57 7.71
N ALA A 39 -4.61 -14.62 8.63
CA ALA A 39 -4.77 -15.74 9.55
C ALA A 39 -4.99 -17.07 8.81
N TYR A 40 -5.85 -17.09 7.79
CA TYR A 40 -6.08 -18.27 6.94
C TYR A 40 -4.81 -18.75 6.23
N LEU A 41 -4.05 -17.83 5.65
CA LEU A 41 -2.76 -18.11 4.98
C LEU A 41 -1.72 -18.73 5.94
N LEU A 42 -1.84 -18.41 7.23
CA LEU A 42 -0.94 -18.86 8.29
C LEU A 42 -1.47 -20.03 9.10
N THR A 43 -2.62 -20.61 8.76
CA THR A 43 -3.14 -21.84 9.39
C THR A 43 -2.12 -23.00 9.44
N PRO A 44 -1.19 -23.17 8.46
CA PRO A 44 -0.16 -24.21 8.59
C PRO A 44 0.86 -23.96 9.71
N ASN A 45 0.89 -22.77 10.33
CA ASN A 45 1.69 -22.52 11.54
C ASN A 45 1.29 -23.48 12.67
N SER A 46 0.01 -23.81 12.78
CA SER A 46 -0.54 -24.65 13.84
C SER A 46 -0.63 -26.12 13.44
N ILE A 47 -0.77 -26.40 12.13
CA ILE A 47 -1.00 -27.76 11.61
C ILE A 47 0.31 -28.44 11.19
N VAL A 48 1.22 -27.69 10.55
CA VAL A 48 2.45 -28.25 9.94
C VAL A 48 3.66 -27.91 10.78
N HIS A 49 3.97 -26.62 10.94
CA HIS A 49 5.14 -26.18 11.68
C HIS A 49 5.04 -24.71 12.09
N ARG A 50 5.43 -24.40 13.33
CA ARG A 50 5.34 -23.04 13.91
C ARG A 50 6.05 -21.95 13.10
N SER A 51 7.06 -22.31 12.31
CA SER A 51 7.84 -21.36 11.47
C SER A 51 7.35 -21.21 10.02
N TRP A 52 6.23 -21.84 9.64
CA TRP A 52 5.70 -21.76 8.26
C TRP A 52 5.57 -20.32 7.76
N GLY A 53 4.96 -19.44 8.56
CA GLY A 53 4.80 -18.03 8.21
C GLY A 53 6.13 -17.30 8.00
N LYS A 54 7.14 -17.56 8.84
CA LYS A 54 8.48 -16.95 8.66
C LYS A 54 9.12 -17.37 7.33
N VAL A 55 8.97 -18.63 6.94
CA VAL A 55 9.45 -19.13 5.64
C VAL A 55 8.71 -18.42 4.50
N LEU A 56 7.38 -18.32 4.60
CA LEU A 56 6.55 -17.64 3.60
C LEU A 56 6.92 -16.15 3.44
N PHE A 57 7.12 -15.43 4.55
CA PHE A 57 7.52 -14.02 4.52
C PHE A 57 8.93 -13.84 3.96
N SER A 58 9.87 -14.73 4.31
CA SER A 58 11.24 -14.70 3.78
C SER A 58 11.28 -14.99 2.28
N ILE A 59 10.48 -15.95 1.78
CA ILE A 59 10.32 -16.19 0.34
C ILE A 59 9.75 -14.95 -0.35
N SER A 60 8.81 -14.27 0.28
CA SER A 60 8.22 -13.04 -0.27
C SER A 60 9.25 -11.92 -0.39
N ASP A 61 10.19 -11.78 0.55
CA ASP A 61 11.32 -10.84 0.44
C ASP A 61 12.25 -11.16 -0.74
N LEU A 62 12.52 -12.45 -0.99
CA LEU A 62 13.28 -12.87 -2.17
C LEU A 62 12.53 -12.53 -3.47
N LEU A 63 11.20 -12.70 -3.48
CA LEU A 63 10.36 -12.29 -4.61
C LEU A 63 10.39 -10.77 -4.83
N VAL A 64 10.41 -9.97 -3.76
CA VAL A 64 10.60 -8.52 -3.87
C VAL A 64 11.91 -8.20 -4.61
N GLY A 65 13.04 -8.80 -4.20
CA GLY A 65 14.31 -8.62 -4.89
C GLY A 65 14.23 -9.01 -6.38
N TYR A 66 13.61 -10.14 -6.69
CA TYR A 66 13.39 -10.56 -8.07
C TYR A 66 12.52 -9.58 -8.87
N PHE A 67 11.46 -9.03 -8.27
CA PHE A 67 10.58 -8.06 -8.91
C PHE A 67 11.27 -6.70 -9.11
N ILE A 68 12.08 -6.23 -8.17
CA ILE A 68 12.90 -5.02 -8.33
C ILE A 68 13.79 -5.16 -9.57
N ARG A 69 14.56 -6.25 -9.67
CA ARG A 69 15.40 -6.52 -10.84
C ARG A 69 14.59 -6.55 -12.14
N SER A 70 13.44 -7.21 -12.11
CA SER A 70 12.55 -7.32 -13.27
C SER A 70 12.04 -5.95 -13.73
N ILE A 71 11.64 -5.07 -12.81
CA ILE A 71 11.17 -3.71 -13.11
C ILE A 71 12.30 -2.89 -13.72
N LEU A 72 13.49 -2.88 -13.09
CA LEU A 72 14.64 -2.12 -13.57
C LEU A 72 15.11 -2.58 -14.95
N LYS A 73 15.06 -3.89 -15.22
CA LYS A 73 15.33 -4.46 -16.54
C LYS A 73 14.32 -4.03 -17.59
N LEU A 74 13.03 -3.97 -17.26
CA LEU A 74 12.01 -3.44 -18.17
C LEU A 74 12.23 -1.95 -18.50
N GLN A 75 12.81 -1.20 -17.56
CA GLN A 75 13.15 0.24 -17.71
C GLN A 75 14.50 0.49 -18.43
N GLY A 76 15.22 -0.56 -18.81
CA GLY A 76 16.50 -0.45 -19.53
C GLY A 76 17.62 0.10 -18.66
N VAL A 77 17.65 -0.28 -17.37
CA VAL A 77 18.75 0.00 -16.44
C VAL A 77 19.88 -1.03 -16.64
N SER A 78 21.13 -0.63 -16.43
CA SER A 78 22.30 -1.53 -16.56
C SER A 78 22.23 -2.70 -15.56
N ASP A 79 22.85 -3.84 -15.91
CA ASP A 79 22.87 -5.02 -15.04
C ASP A 79 23.49 -4.74 -13.67
N GLU A 80 24.57 -3.97 -13.63
CA GLU A 80 25.25 -3.63 -12.38
C GLU A 80 24.33 -2.91 -11.40
N ILE A 81 23.65 -1.85 -11.85
CA ILE A 81 22.71 -1.09 -11.01
C ILE A 81 21.54 -1.98 -10.58
N CYS A 82 21.06 -2.88 -11.45
CA CYS A 82 20.03 -3.85 -11.09
C CYS A 82 20.48 -4.75 -9.94
N ILE A 83 21.72 -5.29 -10.01
CA ILE A 83 22.28 -6.17 -8.98
C ILE A 83 22.47 -5.39 -7.67
N TYR A 84 23.09 -4.21 -7.71
CA TYR A 84 23.24 -3.36 -6.52
C TYR A 84 21.90 -3.04 -5.87
N SER A 85 20.87 -2.72 -6.66
CA SER A 85 19.52 -2.44 -6.12
C SER A 85 18.93 -3.66 -5.39
N VAL A 86 19.12 -4.86 -5.92
CA VAL A 86 18.68 -6.10 -5.27
C VAL A 86 19.48 -6.36 -3.99
N MET A 87 20.80 -6.16 -4.03
CA MET A 87 21.65 -6.32 -2.86
C MET A 87 21.25 -5.35 -1.75
N VAL A 88 21.00 -4.09 -2.09
CA VAL A 88 20.51 -3.08 -1.15
C VAL A 88 19.19 -3.52 -0.53
N TRP A 89 18.25 -4.12 -1.28
CA TRP A 89 17.02 -4.61 -0.67
C TRP A 89 17.24 -5.83 0.24
N LEU A 90 17.94 -6.85 -0.24
CA LEU A 90 18.07 -8.13 0.47
C LEU A 90 19.00 -8.07 1.68
N PHE A 91 20.03 -7.22 1.63
CA PHE A 91 21.02 -7.05 2.70
C PHE A 91 20.78 -5.80 3.54
N ASN A 92 19.70 -5.06 3.31
CA ASN A 92 19.31 -4.00 4.23
C ASN A 92 18.85 -4.64 5.56
N PRO A 93 19.47 -4.27 6.70
CA PRO A 93 19.16 -4.89 7.98
C PRO A 93 17.70 -4.70 8.39
N PHE A 94 17.04 -3.63 7.96
CA PHE A 94 15.63 -3.39 8.27
C PHE A 94 14.69 -4.34 7.52
N THR A 95 14.85 -4.47 6.20
CA THR A 95 13.99 -5.34 5.39
C THR A 95 14.21 -6.81 5.75
N PHE A 96 15.47 -7.24 5.84
CA PHE A 96 15.82 -8.60 6.21
C PHE A 96 15.27 -9.01 7.59
N THR A 97 15.33 -8.11 8.59
CA THR A 97 14.81 -8.40 9.92
C THR A 97 13.28 -8.45 9.96
N ILE A 98 12.57 -7.60 9.21
CA ILE A 98 11.10 -7.59 9.20
C ILE A 98 10.54 -8.95 8.75
N GLY A 99 11.05 -9.52 7.65
CA GLY A 99 10.61 -10.82 7.15
C GLY A 99 10.97 -11.98 8.09
N THR A 100 12.22 -12.02 8.56
CA THR A 100 12.73 -13.11 9.41
C THR A 100 12.15 -13.11 10.83
N ARG A 101 11.81 -11.94 11.38
CA ARG A 101 11.14 -11.83 12.68
C ARG A 101 9.67 -12.24 12.63
N GLY A 102 9.07 -12.30 11.44
CA GLY A 102 7.74 -12.87 11.21
C GLY A 102 6.65 -11.84 10.92
N ASN A 103 6.96 -10.70 10.31
CA ASN A 103 5.94 -9.74 9.88
C ASN A 103 5.50 -10.02 8.43
N CYS A 104 4.23 -9.76 8.10
CA CYS A 104 3.65 -10.01 6.78
C CYS A 104 3.95 -8.91 5.73
N GLU A 105 4.66 -7.83 6.09
CA GLU A 105 5.00 -6.73 5.16
C GLU A 105 5.64 -7.18 3.85
N PRO A 106 6.57 -8.16 3.81
CA PRO A 106 7.17 -8.62 2.56
C PRO A 106 6.16 -9.11 1.54
N ILE A 107 5.05 -9.74 1.97
CA ILE A 107 3.97 -10.18 1.08
C ILE A 107 3.33 -8.97 0.42
N ILE A 108 3.00 -7.94 1.21
CA ILE A 108 2.36 -6.71 0.72
C ILE A 108 3.30 -6.00 -0.28
N CYS A 109 4.59 -5.88 0.05
CA CYS A 109 5.59 -5.32 -0.86
C CYS A 109 5.70 -6.11 -2.17
N ALA A 110 5.75 -7.45 -2.10
CA ALA A 110 5.82 -8.31 -3.28
C ALA A 110 4.59 -8.11 -4.19
N MET A 111 3.39 -8.05 -3.61
CA MET A 111 2.15 -7.82 -4.35
C MET A 111 2.13 -6.44 -5.02
N VAL A 112 2.55 -5.38 -4.33
CA VAL A 112 2.62 -4.01 -4.90
C VAL A 112 3.58 -3.96 -6.09
N LEU A 113 4.77 -4.55 -5.97
CA LEU A 113 5.73 -4.60 -7.09
C LEU A 113 5.24 -5.48 -8.23
N TRP A 114 4.53 -6.57 -7.93
CA TRP A 114 3.88 -7.40 -8.94
C TRP A 114 2.81 -6.61 -9.72
N ILE A 115 2.00 -5.78 -9.04
CA ILE A 115 1.04 -4.88 -9.68
C ILE A 115 1.76 -3.92 -10.63
N ILE A 116 2.87 -3.31 -10.20
CA ILE A 116 3.69 -2.45 -11.06
C ILE A 116 4.20 -3.23 -12.28
N LEU A 117 4.71 -4.45 -12.10
CA LEU A 117 5.15 -5.31 -13.20
C LEU A 117 4.01 -5.65 -14.18
N CYS A 118 2.82 -5.97 -13.68
CA CYS A 118 1.64 -6.21 -14.50
C CYS A 118 1.26 -4.97 -15.31
N LEU A 119 1.27 -3.80 -14.68
CA LEU A 119 1.01 -2.53 -15.37
C LEU A 119 2.06 -2.29 -16.46
N LEU A 120 3.37 -2.40 -16.15
CA LEU A 120 4.45 -2.24 -17.13
C LEU A 120 4.36 -3.18 -18.33
N LYS A 121 3.86 -4.41 -18.11
CA LYS A 121 3.64 -5.42 -19.14
C LYS A 121 2.30 -5.29 -19.88
N GLY A 122 1.47 -4.30 -19.57
CA GLY A 122 0.17 -4.10 -20.19
C GLY A 122 -0.91 -5.12 -19.75
N LYS A 123 -0.70 -5.82 -18.62
CA LYS A 123 -1.65 -6.83 -18.09
C LYS A 123 -2.59 -6.19 -17.08
N LEU A 124 -3.56 -5.41 -17.57
CA LEU A 124 -4.45 -4.60 -16.72
C LEU A 124 -5.29 -5.42 -15.75
N LEU A 125 -5.92 -6.50 -16.25
CA LEU A 125 -6.83 -7.32 -15.45
C LEU A 125 -6.10 -8.00 -14.29
N GLN A 126 -4.88 -8.46 -14.52
CA GLN A 126 -4.04 -9.02 -13.46
C GLN A 126 -3.68 -7.95 -12.44
N ALA A 127 -3.26 -6.76 -12.88
CA ALA A 127 -2.97 -5.65 -11.98
C ALA A 127 -4.18 -5.29 -11.12
N ALA A 128 -5.38 -5.22 -11.71
CA ALA A 128 -6.62 -4.89 -11.01
C ALA A 128 -7.02 -5.95 -9.97
N PHE A 129 -6.91 -7.24 -10.33
CA PHE A 129 -7.18 -8.35 -9.40
C PHE A 129 -6.25 -8.29 -8.18
N TRP A 130 -4.94 -8.21 -8.42
CA TRP A 130 -3.95 -8.16 -7.34
C TRP A 130 -4.07 -6.88 -6.51
N TYR A 131 -4.46 -5.77 -7.12
CA TYR A 131 -4.70 -4.51 -6.42
C TYR A 131 -5.90 -4.59 -5.46
N GLY A 132 -7.03 -5.14 -5.90
CA GLY A 132 -8.19 -5.37 -5.01
C GLY A 132 -7.83 -6.26 -3.82
N LEU A 133 -7.04 -7.31 -4.08
CA LEU A 133 -6.59 -8.26 -3.06
C LEU A 133 -5.63 -7.62 -2.05
N VAL A 134 -4.64 -6.83 -2.50
CA VAL A 134 -3.65 -6.23 -1.59
C VAL A 134 -4.28 -5.17 -0.68
N VAL A 135 -5.24 -4.38 -1.20
CA VAL A 135 -5.99 -3.38 -0.41
C VAL A 135 -6.89 -4.05 0.62
N HIS A 136 -7.42 -5.24 0.31
CA HIS A 136 -8.17 -6.03 1.28
C HIS A 136 -7.26 -6.62 2.37
N LEU A 137 -6.07 -7.12 2.01
CA LEU A 137 -5.09 -7.64 2.97
C LEU A 137 -4.59 -6.56 3.94
N ARG A 138 -4.34 -5.37 3.42
CA ARG A 138 -3.91 -4.20 4.19
C ARG A 138 -4.47 -2.95 3.53
N ILE A 139 -5.02 -2.03 4.31
CA ILE A 139 -5.73 -0.87 3.75
C ILE A 139 -4.80 0.17 3.11
N TYR A 140 -3.55 0.32 3.59
CA TYR A 140 -2.65 1.42 3.19
C TYR A 140 -2.34 1.54 1.68
N PRO A 141 -2.16 0.45 0.91
CA PRO A 141 -2.01 0.52 -0.54
C PRO A 141 -3.15 1.24 -1.28
N ILE A 142 -4.27 1.56 -0.63
CA ILE A 142 -5.36 2.35 -1.23
C ILE A 142 -4.90 3.72 -1.75
N ILE A 143 -3.81 4.28 -1.19
CA ILE A 143 -3.21 5.54 -1.66
C ILE A 143 -2.73 5.46 -3.12
N TYR A 144 -2.48 4.25 -3.63
CA TYR A 144 -2.06 4.02 -4.99
C TYR A 144 -3.23 3.92 -5.99
N ALA A 145 -4.49 3.99 -5.55
CA ALA A 145 -5.65 3.91 -6.46
C ALA A 145 -5.60 5.04 -7.51
N LEU A 146 -5.46 6.27 -7.02
CA LEU A 146 -5.50 7.47 -7.84
C LEU A 146 -4.34 7.57 -8.85
N PRO A 147 -3.05 7.37 -8.49
CA PRO A 147 -1.97 7.39 -9.49
C PRO A 147 -2.12 6.28 -10.53
N ILE A 148 -2.59 5.07 -10.17
CA ILE A 148 -2.79 3.99 -11.15
C ILE A 148 -3.84 4.43 -12.16
N VAL A 149 -5.02 4.86 -11.71
CA VAL A 149 -6.12 5.30 -12.57
C VAL A 149 -5.68 6.45 -13.48
N LEU A 150 -4.94 7.43 -12.95
CA LEU A 150 -4.45 8.56 -13.75
C LEU A 150 -3.29 8.21 -14.68
N ALA A 151 -2.52 7.16 -14.40
CA ALA A 151 -1.45 6.68 -15.29
C ALA A 151 -2.00 5.83 -16.45
N LEU A 152 -3.18 5.23 -16.29
CA LEU A 152 -3.93 4.57 -17.36
C LEU A 152 -4.51 5.62 -18.31
N GLU A 153 -3.66 6.25 -19.14
CA GLU A 153 -4.09 7.12 -20.24
C GLU A 153 -4.36 6.29 -21.52
N PRO A 154 -5.42 6.62 -22.28
CA PRO A 154 -5.86 5.83 -23.43
C PRO A 154 -4.81 5.71 -24.55
N CYS A 155 -3.84 6.63 -24.62
CA CYS A 155 -2.75 6.57 -25.61
C CYS A 155 -1.59 5.63 -25.22
N ASN A 156 -1.48 5.25 -23.94
CA ASN A 156 -0.35 4.44 -23.44
C ASN A 156 -0.68 2.94 -23.31
N PHE A 157 -1.97 2.59 -23.31
CA PHE A 157 -2.44 1.24 -23.06
C PHE A 157 -3.11 0.61 -24.30
N GLN A 158 -2.38 0.55 -25.41
CA GLN A 158 -2.76 -0.38 -26.48
C GLN A 158 -2.35 -1.79 -26.05
N SER A 159 -3.34 -2.68 -25.88
CA SER A 159 -3.14 -4.11 -25.60
C SER A 159 -2.02 -4.66 -26.48
N GLY A 160 -0.90 -5.06 -25.87
CA GLY A 160 0.28 -5.61 -26.57
C GLY A 160 1.50 -4.67 -26.70
N LYS A 161 1.39 -3.36 -26.43
CA LYS A 161 2.56 -2.46 -26.37
C LYS A 161 3.07 -2.32 -24.94
N ARG A 162 4.40 -2.50 -24.75
CA ARG A 162 5.08 -2.28 -23.47
C ARG A 162 4.82 -0.84 -23.02
N LEU A 163 4.38 -0.64 -21.79
CA LEU A 163 4.28 0.69 -21.18
C LEU A 163 5.70 1.23 -21.04
N ILE A 164 6.12 2.07 -21.99
CA ILE A 164 7.36 2.84 -21.86
C ILE A 164 7.03 3.98 -20.89
N LEU A 165 7.16 3.72 -19.59
CA LEU A 165 7.24 4.80 -18.61
C LEU A 165 8.45 5.66 -19.01
N ARG A 166 8.16 6.86 -19.51
CA ARG A 166 9.15 7.76 -20.10
C ARG A 166 10.12 8.17 -18.99
N LYS A 167 11.43 7.93 -19.20
CA LYS A 167 12.47 8.38 -18.27
C LYS A 167 12.31 9.88 -18.01
N TRP A 168 12.16 10.24 -16.74
CA TRP A 168 12.08 11.64 -16.30
C TRP A 168 13.38 12.37 -16.69
N SER A 169 13.26 13.43 -17.49
CA SER A 169 14.37 14.28 -17.90
C SER A 169 14.06 15.73 -17.53
N SER A 170 15.07 16.46 -17.05
CA SER A 170 14.98 17.88 -16.63
C SER A 170 14.42 18.81 -17.72
N ARG A 171 14.36 18.36 -18.99
CA ARG A 171 13.73 19.09 -20.11
C ARG A 171 12.21 19.14 -20.02
N ASP A 172 11.55 18.13 -19.44
CA ASP A 172 10.08 18.09 -19.30
C ASP A 172 9.56 19.10 -18.26
N ILE A 173 10.43 19.60 -17.37
CA ILE A 173 10.10 20.66 -16.39
C ILE A 173 9.80 21.99 -17.11
N LYS A 174 10.60 22.33 -18.13
CA LYS A 174 10.44 23.58 -18.90
C LYS A 174 9.23 23.54 -19.84
N ALA A 175 8.80 22.35 -20.27
CA ALA A 175 7.61 22.18 -21.10
C ALA A 175 6.31 22.32 -20.29
N ALA A 176 6.27 21.81 -19.06
CA ALA A 176 5.11 21.92 -18.17
C ALA A 176 4.84 23.36 -17.69
N GLN A 177 5.88 24.21 -17.61
CA GLN A 177 5.74 25.64 -17.28
C GLN A 177 5.23 26.50 -18.45
N ARG A 178 5.31 26.03 -19.70
CA ARG A 178 4.95 26.82 -20.90
C ARG A 178 3.48 26.71 -21.32
N SER A 179 2.68 25.81 -20.75
CA SER A 179 1.28 25.59 -21.18
C SER A 179 0.22 26.27 -20.31
N SER A 180 0.59 27.30 -19.54
CA SER A 180 -0.37 28.10 -18.76
C SER A 180 -0.73 29.38 -19.51
N THR A 181 -1.56 29.24 -20.54
CA THR A 181 -2.42 30.32 -21.05
C THR A 181 -3.37 29.74 -22.09
N LYS A 182 -4.61 29.48 -21.66
CA LYS A 182 -5.84 29.71 -22.43
C LYS A 182 -7.05 29.38 -21.56
N ASN A 183 -7.72 30.44 -21.12
CA ASN A 183 -9.10 30.39 -20.67
C ASN A 183 -10.00 30.17 -21.89
N VAL A 184 -10.98 29.27 -21.77
CA VAL A 184 -12.41 29.46 -22.11
C VAL A 184 -13.13 28.08 -22.04
N SER A 185 -14.25 28.07 -21.31
CA SER A 185 -15.27 27.00 -21.10
C SER A 185 -15.06 26.03 -19.92
N ASP A 186 -15.11 26.59 -18.70
CA ASP A 186 -14.89 25.90 -17.43
C ASP A 186 -15.86 24.74 -17.14
N LEU A 187 -17.08 24.73 -17.72
CA LEU A 187 -18.05 23.63 -17.53
C LEU A 187 -17.89 22.50 -18.57
N VAL A 188 -17.65 22.85 -19.84
CA VAL A 188 -17.38 21.88 -20.93
C VAL A 188 -16.02 21.22 -20.73
N GLN A 189 -15.05 21.94 -20.17
CA GLN A 189 -13.77 21.41 -19.76
C GLN A 189 -13.89 20.51 -18.52
N LYS A 190 -14.71 20.85 -17.51
CA LYS A 190 -14.97 19.96 -16.35
C LYS A 190 -15.71 18.68 -16.75
N LEU A 191 -16.77 18.77 -17.55
CA LEU A 191 -17.47 17.60 -18.10
C LEU A 191 -16.58 16.79 -19.04
N GLY A 192 -15.74 17.45 -19.85
CA GLY A 192 -14.72 16.81 -20.67
C GLY A 192 -13.61 16.13 -19.86
N VAL A 193 -13.25 16.67 -18.68
CA VAL A 193 -12.31 16.04 -17.74
C VAL A 193 -12.93 14.81 -17.09
N ILE A 194 -14.19 14.86 -16.68
CA ILE A 194 -14.93 13.69 -16.16
C ILE A 194 -15.09 12.61 -17.24
N ALA A 195 -15.44 12.99 -18.47
CA ALA A 195 -15.50 12.07 -19.60
C ALA A 195 -14.13 11.47 -19.94
N ARG A 196 -13.04 12.25 -19.79
CA ARG A 196 -11.65 11.74 -19.91
C ARG A 196 -11.24 10.85 -18.73
N LEU A 197 -11.90 10.93 -17.58
CA LEU A 197 -11.71 10.02 -16.45
C LEU A 197 -12.38 8.66 -16.67
N LEU A 198 -13.45 8.62 -17.47
CA LEU A 198 -14.22 7.42 -17.81
C LEU A 198 -13.68 6.70 -19.04
N THR A 199 -12.41 6.28 -19.01
CA THR A 199 -11.89 5.38 -20.05
C THR A 199 -12.24 3.93 -19.73
N LYS A 200 -12.32 3.10 -20.77
CA LYS A 200 -12.63 1.66 -20.63
C LYS A 200 -11.65 0.98 -19.67
N GLU A 201 -10.36 1.30 -19.76
CA GLU A 201 -9.30 0.71 -18.92
C GLU A 201 -9.46 1.13 -17.46
N ARG A 202 -9.81 2.39 -17.19
CA ARG A 202 -10.02 2.89 -15.82
C ARG A 202 -11.25 2.27 -15.18
N ILE A 203 -12.34 2.16 -15.94
CA ILE A 203 -13.57 1.50 -15.49
C ILE A 203 -13.31 0.01 -15.26
N GLN A 204 -12.62 -0.68 -16.18
CA GLN A 204 -12.27 -2.09 -16.01
C GLN A 204 -11.39 -2.32 -14.78
N PHE A 205 -10.36 -1.49 -14.58
CA PHE A 205 -9.49 -1.57 -13.41
C PHE A 205 -10.28 -1.32 -12.12
N GLY A 206 -11.05 -0.24 -12.06
CA GLY A 206 -11.83 0.15 -10.89
C GLY A 206 -12.91 -0.88 -10.53
N LEU A 207 -13.66 -1.36 -11.53
CA LEU A 207 -14.71 -2.36 -11.32
C LEU A 207 -14.10 -3.68 -10.85
N LEU A 208 -13.08 -4.21 -11.52
CA LEU A 208 -12.50 -5.50 -11.15
C LEU A 208 -11.81 -5.45 -9.78
N SER A 209 -11.01 -4.41 -9.51
CA SER A 209 -10.36 -4.26 -8.20
C SER A 209 -11.39 -4.05 -7.08
N GLY A 210 -12.43 -3.25 -7.33
CA GLY A 210 -13.55 -3.06 -6.42
C GLY A 210 -14.30 -4.36 -6.16
N THR A 211 -14.64 -5.13 -7.20
CA THR A 211 -15.31 -6.44 -7.05
C THR A 211 -14.48 -7.39 -6.21
N VAL A 212 -13.17 -7.51 -6.44
CA VAL A 212 -12.32 -8.37 -5.62
C VAL A 212 -12.29 -7.91 -4.17
N PHE A 213 -12.10 -6.62 -3.93
CA PHE A 213 -12.09 -6.06 -2.58
C PHE A 213 -13.41 -6.31 -1.84
N PHE A 214 -14.55 -5.99 -2.46
CA PHE A 214 -15.87 -6.17 -1.86
C PHE A 214 -16.27 -7.64 -1.73
N PHE A 215 -15.83 -8.51 -2.64
CA PHE A 215 -16.06 -9.94 -2.56
C PHE A 215 -15.42 -10.55 -1.30
N PHE A 216 -14.12 -10.31 -1.08
CA PHE A 216 -13.45 -10.79 0.13
C PHE A 216 -13.98 -10.11 1.40
N THR A 217 -14.28 -8.81 1.33
CA THR A 217 -14.93 -8.08 2.43
C THR A 217 -16.28 -8.69 2.77
N GLY A 218 -17.09 -9.05 1.77
CA GLY A 218 -18.39 -9.72 1.96
C GLY A 218 -18.26 -11.11 2.57
N ILE A 219 -17.31 -11.93 2.11
CA ILE A 219 -17.02 -13.24 2.69
C ILE A 219 -16.66 -13.11 4.17
N PHE A 220 -15.73 -12.23 4.51
CA PHE A 220 -15.28 -12.12 5.90
C PHE A 220 -16.25 -11.36 6.80
N PHE A 221 -17.06 -10.46 6.24
CA PHE A 221 -18.19 -9.88 6.96
C PHE A 221 -19.26 -10.94 7.25
N TYR A 222 -19.51 -11.87 6.32
CA TYR A 222 -20.42 -12.98 6.60
C TYR A 222 -19.89 -13.93 7.70
N LEU A 223 -18.57 -14.15 7.76
CA LEU A 223 -17.95 -15.05 8.74
C LEU A 223 -17.75 -14.43 10.13
N TYR A 224 -17.47 -13.13 10.21
CA TYR A 224 -17.02 -12.46 11.44
C TYR A 224 -17.74 -11.13 11.75
N GLU A 225 -18.75 -10.78 10.95
CA GLU A 225 -19.66 -9.66 11.19
C GLU A 225 -18.93 -8.31 11.41
N LEU A 226 -19.39 -7.55 12.41
CA LEU A 226 -18.89 -6.22 12.75
C LEU A 226 -17.46 -6.25 13.33
N GLU A 227 -17.04 -7.35 13.97
CA GLU A 227 -15.68 -7.47 14.51
C GLU A 227 -14.64 -7.31 13.40
N PHE A 228 -14.86 -7.96 12.25
CA PHE A 228 -13.99 -7.83 11.08
C PHE A 228 -13.90 -6.38 10.59
N LEU A 229 -15.06 -5.74 10.38
CA LEU A 229 -15.09 -4.37 9.84
C LEU A 229 -14.41 -3.39 10.80
N HIS A 230 -14.65 -3.54 12.11
CA HIS A 230 -14.04 -2.67 13.09
C HIS A 230 -12.52 -2.88 13.16
N GLU A 231 -12.07 -4.13 13.32
CA GLU A 231 -10.67 -4.41 13.62
C GLU A 231 -9.74 -4.38 12.40
N ALA A 232 -10.21 -4.81 11.24
CA ALA A 232 -9.38 -4.87 10.02
C ALA A 232 -9.42 -3.58 9.19
N LEU A 233 -10.53 -2.82 9.24
CA LEU A 233 -10.75 -1.67 8.36
C LEU A 233 -10.89 -0.35 9.12
N LEU A 234 -11.86 -0.23 10.05
CA LEU A 234 -12.19 1.05 10.69
C LEU A 234 -11.19 1.47 11.78
N TYR A 235 -10.54 0.52 12.45
CA TYR A 235 -9.55 0.79 13.48
C TYR A 235 -8.41 1.68 12.96
N HIS A 236 -8.00 1.48 11.71
CA HIS A 236 -6.94 2.26 11.07
C HIS A 236 -7.33 3.70 10.75
N LEU A 237 -8.63 4.00 10.65
CA LEU A 237 -9.15 5.35 10.40
C LEU A 237 -9.38 6.13 11.70
N THR A 238 -9.66 5.43 12.79
CA THR A 238 -10.08 6.02 14.08
C THR A 238 -8.93 6.14 15.07
N ARG A 239 -7.86 5.34 14.93
CA ARG A 239 -6.71 5.41 15.83
C ARG A 239 -5.97 6.75 15.72
N THR A 240 -5.79 7.42 16.84
CA THR A 240 -4.89 8.56 17.03
C THR A 240 -3.94 8.23 18.18
N ASP A 241 -2.67 7.99 17.88
CA ASP A 241 -1.64 7.73 18.88
C ASP A 241 -0.64 8.90 18.89
N PRO A 242 -0.77 9.86 19.82
CA PRO A 242 0.02 11.08 19.82
C PRO A 242 1.45 10.86 20.27
N ARG A 243 1.73 9.84 21.10
CA ARG A 243 3.02 9.71 21.81
C ARG A 243 4.15 9.21 20.90
N HIS A 244 3.80 8.61 19.77
CA HIS A 244 4.75 7.92 18.89
C HIS A 244 4.52 8.19 17.41
N ASN A 245 3.91 9.34 17.13
CA ASN A 245 3.62 9.79 15.79
C ASN A 245 4.84 10.51 15.20
N PHE A 246 5.34 10.05 14.04
CA PHE A 246 6.46 10.69 13.34
C PHE A 246 6.03 11.85 12.42
N SER A 247 4.73 12.18 12.40
CA SER A 247 4.25 13.26 11.56
C SER A 247 4.86 14.60 11.96
N ILE A 248 4.97 15.48 10.97
CA ILE A 248 5.39 16.87 11.17
C ILE A 248 4.50 17.60 12.22
N TYR A 249 3.27 17.11 12.42
CA TYR A 249 2.30 17.66 13.37
C TYR A 249 2.35 17.05 14.76
N PHE A 250 3.27 16.10 15.02
CA PHE A 250 3.40 15.38 16.29
C PHE A 250 3.35 16.31 17.51
N TYR A 251 4.23 17.32 17.55
CA TYR A 251 4.37 18.18 18.72
C TYR A 251 3.10 18.98 19.01
N HIS A 252 2.45 19.46 17.95
CA HIS A 252 1.18 20.19 18.06
C HIS A 252 0.04 19.28 18.55
N ILE A 253 -0.05 18.04 18.05
CA ILE A 253 -1.08 17.09 18.47
C ILE A 253 -0.85 16.64 19.92
N TYR A 254 0.41 16.45 20.30
CA TYR A 254 0.80 16.05 21.65
C TYR A 254 0.40 17.11 22.69
N LEU A 255 0.69 18.39 22.44
CA LEU A 255 0.34 19.49 23.35
C LEU A 255 -1.16 19.76 23.47
N HIS A 256 -1.95 19.37 22.47
CA HIS A 256 -3.41 19.57 22.44
C HIS A 256 -4.21 18.29 22.65
N TYR A 257 -3.59 17.21 23.14
CA TYR A 257 -4.23 15.91 23.29
C TYR A 257 -5.42 15.91 24.27
N GLU A 258 -5.35 16.73 25.32
CA GLU A 258 -6.42 16.84 26.33
C GLU A 258 -7.66 17.63 25.83
N ARG A 259 -7.57 18.31 24.69
CA ARG A 259 -8.73 18.93 24.05
C ARG A 259 -9.35 17.94 23.07
N GLU A 260 -10.63 17.62 23.28
CA GLU A 260 -11.42 16.92 22.28
C GLU A 260 -11.58 17.80 21.03
N PHE A 261 -10.83 17.49 19.97
CA PHE A 261 -10.98 18.16 18.69
C PHE A 261 -12.38 17.90 18.11
N SER A 262 -13.02 18.95 17.64
CA SER A 262 -14.27 18.87 16.90
C SER A 262 -14.06 18.16 15.54
N LEU A 263 -15.12 17.56 14.98
CA LEU A 263 -15.09 16.93 13.65
C LEU A 263 -14.47 17.80 12.53
N PRO A 264 -14.81 19.10 12.39
CA PRO A 264 -14.20 19.94 11.34
C PRO A 264 -12.69 20.14 11.53
N GLU A 265 -12.19 20.27 12.76
CA GLU A 265 -10.76 20.40 13.02
C GLU A 265 -10.01 19.12 12.65
N LYS A 266 -10.62 17.95 12.93
CA LYS A 266 -10.07 16.66 12.48
C LYS A 266 -9.99 16.62 10.95
N LEU A 267 -11.04 17.02 10.24
CA LEU A 267 -11.06 17.06 8.76
C LEU A 267 -10.01 18.03 8.18
N VAL A 268 -9.89 19.23 8.75
CA VAL A 268 -8.88 20.22 8.32
C VAL A 268 -7.47 19.67 8.53
N SER A 269 -7.21 18.91 9.60
CA SER A 269 -5.90 18.30 9.83
C SER A 269 -5.50 17.23 8.81
N PHE A 270 -6.45 16.68 8.03
CA PHE A 270 -6.16 15.78 6.90
C PHE A 270 -5.87 16.51 5.59
N LEU A 271 -6.23 17.79 5.48
CA LEU A 271 -6.12 18.54 4.24
C LEU A 271 -4.67 18.65 3.71
N PRO A 272 -3.65 18.94 4.53
CA PRO A 272 -2.26 18.98 4.05
C PRO A 272 -1.81 17.64 3.46
N GLN A 273 -2.18 16.52 4.11
CA GLN A 273 -1.87 15.18 3.62
C GLN A 273 -2.51 14.93 2.25
N VAL A 274 -3.79 15.26 2.08
CA VAL A 274 -4.50 15.11 0.80
C VAL A 274 -3.87 15.99 -0.29
N ILE A 275 -3.57 17.26 0.01
CA ILE A 275 -2.96 18.19 -0.94
C ILE A 275 -1.60 17.67 -1.42
N VAL A 276 -0.73 17.25 -0.50
CA VAL A 276 0.61 16.75 -0.86
C VAL A 276 0.49 15.51 -1.76
N GLN A 277 -0.41 14.58 -1.43
CA GLN A 277 -0.65 13.40 -2.27
C GLN A 277 -1.10 13.78 -3.68
N LEU A 278 -2.07 14.69 -3.82
CA LEU A 278 -2.57 15.15 -5.12
C LEU A 278 -1.47 15.84 -5.95
N VAL A 279 -0.65 16.69 -5.33
CA VAL A 279 0.46 17.38 -5.99
C VAL A 279 1.48 16.36 -6.52
N LEU A 280 1.89 15.39 -5.70
CA LEU A 280 2.84 14.35 -6.10
C LEU A 280 2.32 13.50 -7.26
N ILE A 281 1.05 13.10 -7.22
CA ILE A 281 0.43 12.34 -8.32
C ILE A 281 0.44 13.17 -9.60
N SER A 282 -0.02 14.42 -9.54
CA SER A 282 -0.09 15.29 -10.73
C SER A 282 1.28 15.47 -11.40
N ARG A 283 2.35 15.51 -10.59
CA ARG A 283 3.72 15.76 -11.04
C ARG A 283 4.43 14.50 -11.54
N PHE A 284 4.24 13.36 -10.87
CA PHE A 284 5.07 12.16 -11.04
C PHE A 284 4.32 10.94 -11.61
N ARG A 285 3.02 11.03 -11.92
CA ARG A 285 2.24 9.92 -12.51
C ARG A 285 2.83 9.23 -13.74
N LYS A 286 3.77 9.87 -14.44
CA LYS A 286 4.46 9.30 -15.62
C LYS A 286 5.53 8.27 -15.25
N ASP A 287 6.02 8.29 -14.02
CA ASP A 287 6.93 7.30 -13.45
C ASP A 287 6.25 6.67 -12.22
N LEU A 288 5.49 5.60 -12.46
CA LEU A 288 4.69 4.95 -11.43
C LEU A 288 5.50 4.46 -10.23
N PRO A 289 6.62 3.72 -10.39
CA PRO A 289 7.46 3.33 -9.26
C PRO A 289 7.90 4.51 -8.40
N PHE A 290 8.38 5.59 -9.02
CA PHE A 290 8.81 6.77 -8.29
C PHE A 290 7.66 7.51 -7.62
N CYS A 291 6.51 7.59 -8.30
CA CYS A 291 5.30 8.17 -7.74
C CYS A 291 4.83 7.42 -6.49
N PHE A 292 4.79 6.08 -6.51
CA PHE A 292 4.41 5.26 -5.36
C PHE A 292 5.36 5.45 -4.19
N PHE A 293 6.67 5.49 -4.47
CA PHE A 293 7.68 5.76 -3.44
C PHE A 293 7.42 7.12 -2.76
N LEU A 294 7.29 8.19 -3.54
CA LEU A 294 7.03 9.53 -2.99
C LEU A 294 5.71 9.61 -2.24
N GLN A 295 4.65 8.96 -2.75
CA GLN A 295 3.38 8.90 -2.05
C GLN A 295 3.50 8.18 -0.71
N THR A 296 4.25 7.08 -0.64
CA THR A 296 4.47 6.34 0.62
C THR A 296 5.21 7.22 1.63
N VAL A 297 6.31 7.85 1.20
CA VAL A 297 7.11 8.74 2.06
C VAL A 297 6.25 9.91 2.57
N ALA A 298 5.52 10.57 1.67
CA ALA A 298 4.65 11.67 2.05
C ALA A 298 3.46 11.21 2.90
N PHE A 299 2.92 10.02 2.64
CA PHE A 299 1.84 9.47 3.46
C PHE A 299 2.35 9.26 4.88
N VAL A 300 3.50 8.62 5.06
CA VAL A 300 4.09 8.41 6.40
C VAL A 300 4.45 9.74 7.07
N ALA A 301 5.07 10.69 6.35
CA ALA A 301 5.50 11.96 6.93
C ALA A 301 4.35 12.89 7.34
N PHE A 302 3.21 12.83 6.66
CA PHE A 302 2.04 13.68 6.92
C PHE A 302 0.88 12.94 7.60
N ASN A 303 1.01 11.63 7.86
CA ASN A 303 -0.05 10.87 8.51
C ASN A 303 -0.06 11.16 10.01
N LYS A 304 -1.16 11.76 10.47
CA LYS A 304 -1.47 12.11 11.86
C LYS A 304 -1.42 10.93 12.86
N SER A 305 -1.37 9.68 12.40
CA SER A 305 -1.62 8.49 13.22
C SER A 305 -0.58 7.37 13.08
N PHE A 306 0.56 7.56 12.39
CA PHE A 306 1.50 6.46 12.18
C PHE A 306 2.62 6.37 13.23
N VAL A 307 2.59 5.25 13.95
CA VAL A 307 3.65 4.71 14.80
C VAL A 307 4.48 3.71 13.99
N SER A 308 5.80 3.70 14.14
CA SER A 308 6.64 2.63 13.61
C SER A 308 6.23 1.29 14.26
N SER A 309 5.77 0.32 13.45
CA SER A 309 5.41 -1.03 13.93
C SER A 309 6.55 -1.75 14.65
N SER A 310 7.77 -1.21 14.57
CA SER A 310 9.00 -1.78 15.10
C SER A 310 9.42 -1.26 16.49
N TYR A 311 8.72 -0.29 17.11
CA TYR A 311 9.24 0.34 18.34
C TYR A 311 8.35 0.34 19.58
N LEU A 312 7.11 -0.16 19.55
CA LEU A 312 6.21 -0.04 20.73
C LEU A 312 5.46 -1.30 21.08
N LYS A 313 6.05 -2.07 21.98
CA LYS A 313 5.34 -2.89 22.97
C LYS A 313 6.21 -3.19 24.21
N GLU A 314 6.99 -2.20 24.65
CA GLU A 314 7.60 -2.20 25.99
C GLU A 314 7.26 -0.88 26.69
N SER A 315 6.11 -0.86 27.35
CA SER A 315 5.83 -0.05 28.55
C SER A 315 4.54 -0.51 29.17
#